data_AF-A0A356J0Z4-F1
#
_entry.id   AF-A0A356J0Z4-F1
#
_cell.length_a   1.000
_cell.length_b   1.000
_cell.length_c   1.000
_cell.angle_alpha   90.00
_cell.angle_beta   90.00
_cell.angle_gamma   90.00
#
_symmetry.space_group_name_H-M   'P 1'
#
loop_
_entity.id
_entity.type
_entity.pdbx_description
1 polymer ?
#
loop_
_entity_poly.entity_id
_entity_poly.type
_entity_poly.pdbx_seq_one_letter_code
_entity_poly.pdbx_strand_id
1 'polypeptide(L)'
;LPRICNHCANPSCVASCPSGALYKRGEDGIVLVNQDKCRGWRACVTACPYKKVYYNWKTGKSEKCILCYPRVETGQPPACFHTCVGRIRYMGAMLYDAERIEEAMKAPQEGLVEAQRSVLLDPCDPEVIAQAQKNGISPGWIESAQRSPVFKYVCEWKLALPLHPEFRTLPMLYYVPPLLPVMGRSESNIYEHDADTVFTSIDKARLPMKYLAMLFSAGNIEPVREAMKKLLAVRFFQRSSTLGDIEPDRLKKILRDAGISEAQAQAIYALTALPGPEDRFMMPPIQREESIEGTSCSPDKCKGTCGLGKTEHPQRGL
;
A
#
# COMPACT_ATOMS: atom_id res chain seq x y z
N LEU A 1 7.64 -9.89 -8.64
CA LEU A 1 6.86 -8.96 -7.79
C LEU A 1 5.44 -9.50 -7.59
N PRO A 2 5.03 -9.89 -6.37
CA PRO A 2 3.65 -10.31 -6.10
C PRO A 2 2.68 -9.12 -6.20
N ARG A 3 1.58 -9.27 -6.95
CA ARG A 3 0.63 -8.18 -7.23
C ARG A 3 -0.81 -8.64 -7.13
N ILE A 4 -1.67 -7.81 -6.54
CA ILE A 4 -3.13 -7.91 -6.55
C ILE A 4 -3.74 -6.61 -7.13
N CYS A 5 -5.06 -6.42 -7.04
CA CYS A 5 -5.66 -5.12 -7.38
C CYS A 5 -5.15 -4.06 -6.41
N ASN A 6 -4.83 -2.85 -6.91
CA ASN A 6 -4.33 -1.77 -6.07
C ASN A 6 -5.43 -1.00 -5.33
N HIS A 7 -6.71 -1.32 -5.56
CA HIS A 7 -7.87 -0.61 -5.00
C HIS A 7 -7.70 0.91 -5.03
N CYS A 8 -7.29 1.41 -6.21
CA CYS A 8 -6.77 2.76 -6.38
C CYS A 8 -7.79 3.84 -5.95
N ALA A 9 -7.29 5.04 -5.61
CA ALA A 9 -8.16 6.17 -5.27
C ALA A 9 -8.75 6.84 -6.53
N ASN A 10 -8.03 6.80 -7.66
CA ASN A 10 -8.54 7.17 -9.00
C ASN A 10 -8.64 5.93 -9.93
N PRO A 11 -9.58 5.00 -9.69
CA PRO A 11 -9.62 3.73 -10.40
C PRO A 11 -10.12 3.87 -11.85
N SER A 12 -9.22 3.71 -12.83
CA SER A 12 -9.57 3.73 -14.26
C SER A 12 -10.63 2.70 -14.65
N CYS A 13 -10.70 1.56 -13.94
CA CYS A 13 -11.70 0.54 -14.18
C CYS A 13 -13.12 0.99 -13.80
N VAL A 14 -13.27 1.85 -12.79
CA VAL A 14 -14.56 2.50 -12.45
C VAL A 14 -14.94 3.49 -13.53
N ALA A 15 -14.03 4.41 -13.86
CA ALA A 15 -14.26 5.44 -14.88
C ALA A 15 -14.64 4.86 -16.25
N SER A 16 -14.08 3.71 -16.63
CA SER A 16 -14.33 3.07 -17.93
C SER A 16 -15.63 2.28 -18.04
N CYS A 17 -16.32 1.98 -16.94
CA CYS A 17 -17.43 1.03 -16.95
C CYS A 17 -18.73 1.67 -17.44
N PRO A 18 -19.26 1.33 -18.63
CA PRO A 18 -20.43 2.03 -19.17
C PRO A 18 -21.71 1.82 -18.37
N SER A 19 -21.81 0.67 -17.69
CA SER A 19 -22.98 0.33 -16.88
C SER A 19 -22.90 0.84 -15.44
N GLY A 20 -21.82 1.53 -15.05
CA GLY A 20 -21.60 1.96 -13.66
C GLY A 20 -21.56 0.80 -12.65
N ALA A 21 -21.19 -0.41 -13.09
CA ALA A 21 -21.19 -1.60 -12.23
C ALA A 21 -19.98 -1.66 -11.29
N LEU A 22 -18.90 -0.95 -11.61
CA LEU A 22 -17.75 -0.82 -10.72
C LEU A 22 -17.90 0.42 -9.84
N TYR A 23 -17.55 0.29 -8.57
CA TYR A 23 -17.63 1.37 -7.59
C TYR A 23 -16.52 1.21 -6.55
N LYS A 24 -16.14 2.31 -5.90
CA LYS A 24 -15.28 2.32 -4.71
C LYS A 24 -16.18 2.53 -3.50
N ARG A 25 -16.07 1.65 -2.52
CA ARG A 25 -16.77 1.78 -1.22
C ARG A 25 -16.27 3.01 -0.47
N GLY A 26 -17.17 3.73 0.19
CA GLY A 26 -16.84 4.96 0.91
C GLY A 26 -16.15 4.68 2.25
N GLU A 27 -16.56 3.61 2.91
CA GLU A 27 -16.16 3.22 4.25
C GLU A 27 -14.74 2.64 4.35
N ASP A 28 -14.26 1.94 3.31
CA ASP A 28 -12.97 1.23 3.33
C ASP A 28 -12.13 1.41 2.06
N GLY A 29 -12.67 2.10 1.05
CA GLY A 29 -12.00 2.32 -0.22
C GLY A 29 -11.83 1.07 -1.10
N ILE A 30 -12.47 -0.06 -0.78
CA ILE A 30 -12.38 -1.28 -1.59
C ILE A 30 -13.19 -1.08 -2.88
N VAL A 31 -12.49 -1.11 -4.02
CA VAL A 31 -13.12 -1.16 -5.35
C VAL A 31 -13.74 -2.53 -5.62
N LEU A 32 -15.02 -2.60 -5.98
CA LEU A 32 -15.76 -3.84 -6.29
C LEU A 32 -16.43 -3.78 -7.67
N VAL A 33 -16.88 -4.95 -8.15
CA VAL A 33 -17.75 -5.08 -9.32
C VAL A 33 -19.08 -5.62 -8.82
N ASN A 34 -20.16 -4.85 -8.94
CA ASN A 34 -21.51 -5.32 -8.67
C ASN A 34 -21.88 -6.37 -9.74
N GLN A 35 -22.05 -7.62 -9.32
CA GLN A 35 -22.32 -8.73 -10.23
C GLN A 35 -23.73 -8.66 -10.84
N ASP A 36 -24.69 -8.00 -10.21
CA ASP A 36 -26.07 -7.86 -10.72
C ASP A 36 -26.18 -6.76 -11.78
N LYS A 37 -25.41 -5.69 -11.62
CA LYS A 37 -25.32 -4.57 -12.58
C LYS A 37 -24.34 -4.81 -13.72
N CYS A 38 -23.39 -5.74 -13.56
CA CYS A 38 -22.40 -6.01 -14.60
C CYS A 38 -23.05 -6.54 -15.88
N ARG A 39 -22.81 -5.86 -17.01
CA ARG A 39 -23.32 -6.22 -18.34
C ARG A 39 -22.27 -6.85 -19.26
N GLY A 40 -21.08 -7.14 -18.74
CA GLY A 40 -20.06 -7.84 -19.53
C GLY A 40 -19.43 -7.02 -20.65
N TRP A 41 -19.51 -5.68 -20.62
CA TRP A 41 -18.91 -4.78 -21.62
C TRP A 41 -17.39 -4.89 -21.77
N ARG A 42 -16.70 -5.44 -20.77
CA ARG A 42 -15.24 -5.69 -20.72
C ARG A 42 -14.35 -4.45 -20.83
N ALA A 43 -14.89 -3.23 -20.93
CA ALA A 43 -14.12 -1.99 -20.94
C ALA A 43 -13.15 -1.89 -19.74
N CYS A 44 -13.60 -2.32 -18.56
CA CYS A 44 -12.81 -2.33 -17.32
C CYS A 44 -11.58 -3.25 -17.37
N VAL A 45 -11.61 -4.31 -18.19
CA VAL A 45 -10.46 -5.23 -18.38
C VAL A 45 -9.34 -4.51 -19.13
N THR A 46 -9.70 -3.79 -20.20
CA THR A 46 -8.75 -2.99 -20.98
C THR A 46 -8.25 -1.81 -20.17
N ALA A 47 -9.15 -1.05 -19.55
CA ALA A 47 -8.85 0.19 -18.85
C ALA A 47 -7.96 0.01 -17.62
N CYS A 48 -8.04 -1.12 -16.92
CA CYS A 48 -7.15 -1.38 -15.78
C CYS A 48 -5.70 -1.55 -16.30
N PRO A 49 -4.78 -0.61 -16.00
CA PRO A 49 -3.42 -0.68 -16.53
C PRO A 49 -2.63 -1.84 -15.88
N TYR A 50 -3.02 -2.25 -14.67
CA TYR A 50 -2.44 -3.39 -13.97
C TYR A 50 -2.99 -4.75 -14.41
N LYS A 51 -4.03 -4.77 -15.28
CA LYS A 51 -4.74 -5.98 -15.73
C LYS A 51 -5.23 -6.86 -14.57
N LYS A 52 -5.86 -6.21 -13.58
CA LYS A 52 -6.40 -6.84 -12.36
C LYS A 52 -7.91 -6.98 -12.33
N VAL A 53 -8.55 -6.82 -13.49
CA VAL A 53 -9.93 -7.21 -13.75
C VAL A 53 -9.87 -8.35 -14.76
N TYR A 54 -10.55 -9.44 -14.44
CA TYR A 54 -10.57 -10.66 -15.23
C TYR A 54 -11.99 -10.88 -15.74
N TYR A 55 -12.13 -11.30 -16.99
CA TYR A 55 -13.44 -11.63 -17.54
C TYR A 55 -13.74 -13.11 -17.30
N ASN A 56 -14.87 -13.40 -16.64
CA ASN A 56 -15.35 -14.75 -16.47
C ASN A 56 -16.14 -15.16 -17.73
N TRP A 57 -15.54 -16.05 -18.52
CA TRP A 57 -16.10 -16.52 -19.79
C TRP A 57 -17.39 -17.34 -19.60
N LYS A 58 -17.61 -17.93 -18.42
CA LYS A 58 -18.81 -18.72 -18.11
C LYS A 58 -19.99 -17.82 -17.75
N THR A 59 -19.82 -16.90 -16.80
CA THR A 59 -20.89 -15.99 -16.35
C THR A 59 -21.07 -14.80 -17.28
N GLY A 60 -20.10 -14.52 -18.14
CA GLY A 60 -20.11 -13.35 -19.01
C GLY A 60 -19.91 -12.02 -18.27
N LYS A 61 -19.45 -12.06 -17.02
CA LYS A 61 -19.26 -10.91 -16.14
C LYS A 61 -17.78 -10.74 -15.79
N SER A 62 -17.39 -9.53 -15.41
CA SER A 62 -16.02 -9.26 -14.95
C SER A 62 -15.90 -9.44 -13.44
N GLU A 63 -14.79 -9.99 -13.01
CA GLU A 63 -14.43 -10.23 -11.61
C GLU A 63 -13.06 -9.63 -11.32
N LYS A 64 -12.80 -9.34 -10.04
CA LYS A 64 -11.52 -8.80 -9.59
C LYS A 64 -11.25 -9.22 -8.16
N CYS A 65 -10.02 -8.98 -7.69
CA CYS A 65 -9.70 -9.07 -6.28
C CYS A 65 -10.68 -8.20 -5.46
N ILE A 66 -11.31 -8.79 -4.45
CA ILE A 66 -12.30 -8.12 -3.60
C ILE A 66 -11.68 -7.64 -2.27
N LEU A 67 -10.34 -7.58 -2.19
CA LEU A 67 -9.54 -7.38 -0.97
C LEU A 67 -9.97 -8.23 0.24
N CYS A 68 -10.62 -9.37 -0.02
CA CYS A 68 -11.28 -10.16 1.01
C CYS A 68 -12.19 -9.31 1.93
N TYR A 69 -13.01 -8.41 1.37
CA TYR A 69 -13.87 -7.53 2.15
C TYR A 69 -14.68 -8.23 3.26
N PRO A 70 -15.18 -9.48 3.12
CA PRO A 70 -15.88 -10.15 4.22
C PRO A 70 -14.99 -10.40 5.46
N ARG A 71 -13.67 -10.53 5.25
CA ARG A 71 -12.67 -10.63 6.32
C ARG A 71 -12.32 -9.25 6.87
N VAL A 72 -12.06 -8.29 5.98
CA VAL A 72 -11.68 -6.92 6.36
C VAL A 72 -12.78 -6.27 7.22
N GLU A 73 -14.04 -6.50 6.88
CA GLU A 73 -15.19 -6.01 7.65
C GLU A 73 -15.23 -6.54 9.09
N THR A 74 -14.59 -7.66 9.37
CA THR A 74 -14.49 -8.22 10.73
C THR A 74 -13.11 -7.99 11.36
N GLY A 75 -12.34 -7.02 10.84
CA GLY A 75 -10.99 -6.69 11.32
C GLY A 75 -9.93 -7.73 10.96
N GLN A 76 -10.26 -8.71 10.11
CA GLN A 76 -9.32 -9.77 9.74
C GLN A 76 -8.51 -9.38 8.50
N PRO A 77 -7.21 -9.74 8.46
CA PRO A 77 -6.40 -9.49 7.28
C PRO A 77 -6.90 -10.29 6.07
N PRO A 78 -6.71 -9.76 4.84
CA PRO A 78 -6.99 -10.50 3.61
C PRO A 78 -6.22 -11.82 3.57
N ALA A 79 -6.79 -12.85 2.94
CA ALA A 79 -6.21 -14.19 2.96
C ALA A 79 -4.75 -14.22 2.48
N CYS A 80 -4.44 -13.52 1.39
CA CYS A 80 -3.07 -13.44 0.86
C CYS A 80 -2.09 -12.61 1.72
N PHE A 81 -2.59 -11.81 2.67
CA PHE A 81 -1.79 -11.10 3.67
C PHE A 81 -1.51 -12.01 4.86
N HIS A 82 -2.56 -12.68 5.35
CA HIS A 82 -2.49 -13.61 6.46
C HIS A 82 -1.55 -14.80 6.16
N THR A 83 -1.66 -15.40 4.98
CA THR A 83 -0.87 -16.59 4.58
C THR A 83 0.53 -16.25 4.05
N CYS A 84 0.96 -14.98 4.14
CA CYS A 84 2.25 -14.57 3.61
C CYS A 84 3.41 -15.13 4.45
N VAL A 85 3.98 -16.25 3.98
CA VAL A 85 5.10 -16.96 4.63
C VAL A 85 6.29 -16.05 4.90
N GLY A 86 6.66 -15.21 3.94
CA GLY A 86 7.78 -14.26 4.08
C GLY A 86 7.48 -13.06 4.98
N ARG A 87 6.27 -12.94 5.54
CA ARG A 87 5.83 -11.84 6.41
C ARG A 87 6.00 -10.42 5.84
N ILE A 88 6.08 -10.28 4.52
CA ILE A 88 6.36 -9.01 3.82
C ILE A 88 5.15 -8.09 3.62
N ARG A 89 3.97 -8.48 4.09
CA ARG A 89 2.71 -7.75 3.84
C ARG A 89 2.22 -7.06 5.09
N TYR A 90 1.87 -5.78 4.93
CA TYR A 90 1.36 -4.89 5.97
C TYR A 90 0.06 -4.25 5.47
N MET A 91 -0.91 -4.07 6.37
CA MET A 91 -2.18 -3.43 6.11
C MET A 91 -2.50 -2.47 7.24
N GLY A 92 -2.98 -1.29 6.89
CA GLY A 92 -3.36 -0.26 7.84
C GLY A 92 -4.22 0.79 7.16
N ALA A 93 -5.06 1.47 7.94
CA ALA A 93 -5.88 2.55 7.46
C ALA A 93 -5.03 3.73 6.96
N MET A 94 -5.54 4.44 5.97
CA MET A 94 -4.91 5.62 5.36
C MET A 94 -6.00 6.64 5.11
N LEU A 95 -5.88 7.82 5.73
CA LEU A 95 -6.75 8.96 5.43
C LEU A 95 -6.22 9.67 4.19
N TYR A 96 -7.11 10.03 3.28
CA TYR A 96 -6.75 10.74 2.06
C TYR A 96 -7.81 11.78 1.70
N ASP A 97 -7.36 12.89 1.12
CA ASP A 97 -8.23 13.94 0.63
C ASP A 97 -8.73 13.60 -0.78
N ALA A 98 -10.01 13.26 -0.91
CA ALA A 98 -10.60 12.87 -2.19
C ALA A 98 -10.65 14.03 -3.20
N GLU A 99 -10.75 15.28 -2.75
CA GLU A 99 -10.88 16.46 -3.61
C GLU A 99 -9.54 16.81 -4.28
N ARG A 100 -8.43 16.54 -3.60
CA ARG A 100 -7.07 16.80 -4.11
C ARG A 100 -6.53 15.72 -5.06
N ILE A 101 -7.29 14.64 -5.31
CA ILE A 101 -6.85 13.55 -6.20
C ILE A 101 -6.61 14.06 -7.61
N GLU A 102 -7.51 14.86 -8.17
CA GLU A 102 -7.40 15.34 -9.55
C GLU A 102 -6.14 16.20 -9.73
N GLU A 103 -5.89 17.13 -8.80
CA GLU A 103 -4.70 17.98 -8.79
C GLU A 103 -3.42 17.14 -8.72
N ALA A 104 -3.34 16.19 -7.78
CA ALA A 104 -2.18 15.32 -7.63
C ALA A 104 -1.92 14.48 -8.89
N MET A 105 -2.98 14.02 -9.56
CA MET A 105 -2.87 13.25 -10.79
C MET A 105 -2.56 14.11 -12.02
N LYS A 106 -2.46 15.44 -11.91
CA LYS A 106 -1.95 16.34 -12.98
C LYS A 106 -0.46 16.65 -12.84
N ALA A 107 0.19 16.27 -11.74
CA ALA A 107 1.60 16.53 -11.52
C ALA A 107 2.50 15.97 -12.65
N PRO A 108 3.68 16.58 -12.90
CA PRO A 108 4.70 16.03 -13.79
C PRO A 108 5.11 14.62 -13.37
N GLN A 109 5.56 13.82 -14.33
CA GLN A 109 5.80 12.39 -14.13
C GLN A 109 6.80 12.12 -12.99
N GLU A 110 7.85 12.94 -12.89
CA GLU A 110 8.92 12.83 -11.90
C GLU A 110 8.43 13.15 -10.48
N GLY A 111 7.35 13.91 -10.35
CA GLY A 111 6.76 14.36 -9.08
C GLY A 111 5.58 13.51 -8.59
N LEU A 112 5.13 12.51 -9.35
CA LEU A 112 3.90 11.76 -9.03
C LEU A 112 3.93 11.03 -7.69
N VAL A 113 5.11 10.58 -7.23
CA VAL A 113 5.25 9.93 -5.92
C VAL A 113 4.95 10.90 -4.78
N GLU A 114 5.54 12.11 -4.82
CA GLU A 114 5.29 13.12 -3.80
C GLU A 114 3.90 13.72 -3.94
N ALA A 115 3.39 13.89 -5.17
CA ALA A 115 2.01 14.31 -5.41
C ALA A 115 1.01 13.33 -4.78
N GLN A 116 1.22 12.02 -4.96
CA GLN A 116 0.40 11.00 -4.31
C GLN A 116 0.51 11.07 -2.77
N ARG A 117 1.73 11.23 -2.22
CA ARG A 117 1.92 11.40 -0.77
C ARG A 117 1.23 12.63 -0.22
N SER A 118 1.18 13.72 -0.97
CA SER A 118 0.56 14.98 -0.55
C SER A 118 -0.95 14.90 -0.32
N VAL A 119 -1.60 13.89 -0.91
CA VAL A 119 -3.04 13.60 -0.76
C VAL A 119 -3.32 12.74 0.47
N LEU A 120 -2.30 12.04 0.98
CA LEU A 120 -2.40 11.20 2.17
C LEU A 120 -2.24 12.10 3.40
N LEU A 121 -3.24 12.07 4.29
CA LEU A 121 -3.34 12.99 5.42
C LEU A 121 -2.68 12.41 6.67
N ASP A 122 -2.06 13.27 7.47
CA ASP A 122 -1.50 12.89 8.77
C ASP A 122 -2.62 12.57 9.77
N PRO A 123 -2.77 11.31 10.21
CA PRO A 123 -3.85 10.92 11.12
C PRO A 123 -3.66 11.44 12.55
N CYS A 124 -2.49 12.02 12.87
CA CYS A 124 -2.20 12.63 14.16
C CYS A 124 -2.43 14.16 14.18
N ASP A 125 -2.68 14.78 13.03
CA ASP A 125 -2.98 16.21 12.94
C ASP A 125 -4.39 16.50 13.50
N PRO A 126 -4.54 17.38 14.51
CA PRO A 126 -5.83 17.75 15.08
C PRO A 126 -6.87 18.22 14.05
N GLU A 127 -6.45 18.94 13.00
CA GLU A 127 -7.38 19.41 11.96
C GLU A 127 -7.87 18.24 11.10
N VAL A 128 -6.97 17.32 10.73
CA VAL A 128 -7.34 16.11 9.98
C VAL A 128 -8.30 15.24 10.80
N ILE A 129 -8.07 15.11 12.11
CA ILE A 129 -8.96 14.36 13.00
C ILE A 129 -10.35 14.99 13.03
N ALA A 130 -10.44 16.31 13.20
CA ALA A 130 -11.71 17.02 13.22
C ALA A 130 -12.48 16.89 11.89
N GLN A 131 -11.79 17.03 10.75
CA GLN A 131 -12.40 16.85 9.43
C GLN A 131 -12.80 15.39 9.17
N ALA A 132 -11.99 14.42 9.60
CA ALA A 132 -12.31 13.00 9.45
C ALA A 132 -13.61 12.64 10.20
N GLN A 133 -13.75 13.11 11.44
CA GLN A 133 -14.98 12.94 12.23
C GLN A 133 -16.18 13.62 11.56
N LYS A 134 -16.00 14.84 11.04
CA LYS A 134 -17.04 15.56 10.30
C LYS A 134 -17.48 14.83 9.03
N ASN A 135 -16.57 14.13 8.38
CA ASN A 135 -16.82 13.32 7.19
C ASN A 135 -17.33 11.90 7.50
N GLY A 136 -17.68 11.61 8.76
CA GLY A 136 -18.28 10.34 9.18
C GLY A 136 -17.28 9.20 9.35
N ILE A 137 -15.97 9.47 9.45
CA ILE A 137 -14.97 8.46 9.77
C ILE A 137 -15.01 8.20 11.27
N SER A 138 -15.21 6.94 11.66
CA SER A 138 -15.38 6.60 13.07
C SER A 138 -14.07 6.70 13.87
N PRO A 139 -14.15 6.92 15.20
CA PRO A 139 -12.97 7.03 16.05
C PRO A 139 -12.03 5.81 15.96
N GLY A 140 -12.58 4.60 15.79
CA GLY A 140 -11.79 3.38 15.63
C GLY A 140 -10.97 3.35 14.33
N TRP A 141 -11.49 3.93 13.25
CA TRP A 141 -10.75 4.11 11.99
C TRP A 141 -9.66 5.16 12.10
N ILE A 142 -9.90 6.23 12.86
CA ILE A 142 -8.89 7.26 13.14
C ILE A 142 -7.74 6.67 13.98
N GLU A 143 -8.05 5.94 15.06
CA GLU A 143 -7.03 5.26 15.88
C GLU A 143 -6.22 4.25 15.06
N SER A 144 -6.88 3.47 14.21
CA SER A 144 -6.22 2.56 13.29
C SER A 144 -5.28 3.29 12.32
N ALA A 145 -5.68 4.46 11.81
CA ALA A 145 -4.85 5.27 10.93
C ALA A 145 -3.61 5.81 11.67
N GLN A 146 -3.77 6.29 12.91
CA GLN A 146 -2.66 6.76 13.77
C GLN A 146 -1.63 5.65 14.04
N ARG A 147 -2.08 4.40 14.10
CA ARG A 147 -1.22 3.23 14.33
C ARG A 147 -0.84 2.50 13.04
N SER A 148 -1.17 3.06 11.88
CA SER A 148 -1.04 2.40 10.59
C SER A 148 0.42 2.12 10.23
N PRO A 149 0.83 0.85 10.04
CA PRO A 149 2.16 0.55 9.55
C PRO A 149 2.36 1.10 8.13
N VAL A 150 1.29 1.13 7.33
CA VAL A 150 1.33 1.60 5.93
C VAL A 150 1.63 3.10 5.89
N PHE A 151 1.03 3.91 6.77
CA PHE A 151 1.31 5.34 6.86
C PHE A 151 2.79 5.61 7.18
N LYS A 152 3.34 4.87 8.15
CA LYS A 152 4.78 4.93 8.49
C LYS A 152 5.68 4.60 7.31
N TYR A 153 5.42 3.50 6.61
CA TYR A 153 6.23 3.10 5.46
C TYR A 153 6.13 4.09 4.29
N VAL A 154 4.96 4.64 4.00
CA VAL A 154 4.70 5.44 2.80
C VAL A 154 5.01 6.92 3.02
N CYS A 155 4.54 7.51 4.13
CA CYS A 155 4.57 8.95 4.39
C CYS A 155 5.75 9.33 5.31
N GLU A 156 5.86 8.71 6.48
CA GLU A 156 6.89 9.11 7.47
C GLU A 156 8.30 8.69 7.04
N TRP A 157 8.50 7.40 6.75
CA TRP A 157 9.83 6.85 6.47
C TRP A 157 10.18 6.94 4.98
N LYS A 158 9.18 7.14 4.12
CA LYS A 158 9.31 7.18 2.66
C LYS A 158 10.01 5.94 2.08
N LEU A 159 9.84 4.78 2.71
CA LEU A 159 10.43 3.50 2.30
C LEU A 159 9.58 2.77 1.26
N ALA A 160 8.27 2.90 1.33
CA ALA A 160 7.35 2.28 0.39
C ALA A 160 6.92 3.25 -0.71
N LEU A 161 6.89 2.75 -1.93
CA LEU A 161 6.63 3.50 -3.16
C LEU A 161 5.45 2.89 -3.94
N PRO A 162 4.65 3.71 -4.63
CA PRO A 162 3.53 3.22 -5.43
C PRO A 162 4.01 2.41 -6.64
N LEU A 163 3.21 1.46 -7.12
CA LEU A 163 3.51 0.72 -8.35
C LEU A 163 2.98 1.44 -9.58
N HIS A 164 3.87 1.77 -10.53
CA HIS A 164 3.57 2.48 -11.77
C HIS A 164 2.70 3.73 -11.54
N PRO A 165 3.19 4.74 -10.79
CA PRO A 165 2.44 5.96 -10.54
C PRO A 165 2.09 6.72 -11.81
N GLU A 166 2.85 6.57 -12.90
CA GLU A 166 2.59 7.13 -14.23
C GLU A 166 1.24 6.73 -14.84
N PHE A 167 0.62 5.66 -14.34
CA PHE A 167 -0.74 5.29 -14.73
C PHE A 167 -1.81 6.22 -14.18
N ARG A 168 -1.45 7.16 -13.29
CA ARG A 168 -2.34 8.20 -12.74
C ARG A 168 -3.62 7.66 -12.11
N THR A 169 -3.56 6.43 -11.58
CA THR A 169 -4.68 5.82 -10.87
C THR A 169 -4.64 6.04 -9.36
N LEU A 170 -3.54 6.60 -8.82
CA LEU A 170 -3.28 6.72 -7.38
C LEU A 170 -3.42 5.34 -6.67
N PRO A 171 -2.51 4.38 -6.96
CA PRO A 171 -2.59 3.02 -6.43
C PRO A 171 -2.39 2.99 -4.91
N MET A 172 -3.26 2.30 -4.18
CA MET A 172 -3.21 2.21 -2.70
C MET A 172 -2.44 0.97 -2.19
N LEU A 173 -1.64 0.35 -3.07
CA LEU A 173 -0.70 -0.70 -2.72
C LEU A 173 0.72 -0.22 -3.03
N TYR A 174 1.58 -0.32 -2.02
CA TYR A 174 2.93 0.21 -2.05
C TYR A 174 3.96 -0.91 -1.86
N TYR A 175 5.18 -0.65 -2.32
CA TYR A 175 6.26 -1.62 -2.33
C TYR A 175 7.54 -1.00 -1.79
N VAL A 176 8.20 -1.72 -0.89
CA VAL A 176 9.56 -1.39 -0.47
C VAL A 176 10.53 -1.99 -1.50
N PRO A 177 11.43 -1.20 -2.10
CA PRO A 177 12.39 -1.72 -3.07
C PRO A 177 13.36 -2.71 -2.39
N PRO A 178 13.72 -3.83 -3.06
CA PRO A 178 14.58 -4.84 -2.46
C PRO A 178 16.04 -4.36 -2.40
N LEU A 179 16.71 -4.63 -1.27
CA LEU A 179 18.16 -4.62 -1.24
C LEU A 179 18.68 -5.90 -1.90
N LEU A 180 19.59 -5.76 -2.86
CA LEU A 180 20.17 -6.88 -3.59
C LEU A 180 21.67 -6.99 -3.36
N PRO A 181 22.26 -8.18 -3.56
CA PRO A 181 23.68 -8.35 -3.46
C PRO A 181 24.40 -7.42 -4.45
N VAL A 182 25.51 -6.85 -3.98
CA VAL A 182 26.45 -6.08 -4.79
C VAL A 182 27.04 -7.02 -5.84
N MET A 183 27.22 -6.55 -7.08
CA MET A 183 27.97 -7.33 -8.06
C MET A 183 29.41 -7.48 -7.58
N GLY A 184 29.79 -8.70 -7.17
CA GLY A 184 31.12 -9.00 -6.68
C GLY A 184 32.14 -8.87 -7.81
N ARG A 185 32.82 -7.73 -7.89
CA ARG A 185 34.14 -7.62 -8.51
C ARG A 185 34.95 -6.52 -7.84
N SER A 186 36.01 -6.94 -7.17
CA SER A 186 37.20 -6.14 -6.86
C SER A 186 38.39 -6.97 -7.34
N GLU A 187 39.34 -6.34 -8.02
CA GLU A 187 40.59 -6.95 -8.49
C GLU A 187 41.56 -7.29 -7.34
N SER A 188 41.26 -6.91 -6.10
CA SER A 188 42.22 -6.92 -4.98
C SER A 188 41.70 -7.51 -3.66
N ASN A 189 40.59 -8.25 -3.64
CA ASN A 189 40.10 -9.00 -2.46
C ASN A 189 39.84 -8.21 -1.15
N ILE A 190 39.89 -6.87 -1.17
CA ILE A 190 39.57 -6.04 0.01
C ILE A 190 38.16 -5.46 -0.15
N TYR A 191 37.26 -5.80 0.77
CA TYR A 191 36.00 -5.10 0.96
C TYR A 191 36.30 -3.77 1.65
N GLU A 192 36.45 -2.70 0.88
CA GLU A 192 36.60 -1.36 1.46
C GLU A 192 35.28 -0.90 2.08
N HIS A 193 35.26 -0.87 3.40
CA HIS A 193 34.20 -0.33 4.21
C HIS A 193 34.49 1.15 4.54
N ASP A 194 34.47 2.05 3.56
CA ASP A 194 34.37 3.50 3.78
C ASP A 194 32.89 3.93 3.75
N ALA A 195 32.51 5.02 4.41
CA ALA A 195 31.14 5.53 4.40
C ALA A 195 30.68 5.93 2.97
N ASP A 196 31.58 6.46 2.17
CA ASP A 196 31.32 6.77 0.76
C ASP A 196 31.23 5.48 -0.07
N THR A 197 31.89 4.38 0.33
CA THR A 197 31.70 3.07 -0.29
C THR A 197 30.42 2.33 0.16
N VAL A 198 29.84 2.67 1.32
CA VAL A 198 28.59 2.06 1.80
C VAL A 198 27.45 2.30 0.80
N PHE A 199 27.22 3.55 0.38
CA PHE A 199 26.12 3.87 -0.53
C PHE A 199 26.45 3.68 -2.00
N THR A 200 27.73 3.72 -2.43
CA THR A 200 28.10 3.36 -3.81
C THR A 200 27.81 1.88 -4.14
N SER A 201 27.64 1.03 -3.12
CA SER A 201 27.15 -0.34 -3.29
C SER A 201 25.73 -0.42 -3.89
N ILE A 202 24.91 0.63 -3.69
CA ILE A 202 23.55 0.73 -4.24
C ILE A 202 23.62 0.93 -5.75
N ASP A 203 24.51 1.81 -6.22
CA ASP A 203 24.69 2.07 -7.65
C ASP A 203 25.34 0.89 -8.38
N LYS A 204 26.11 0.06 -7.66
CA LYS A 204 26.74 -1.18 -8.15
C LYS A 204 25.89 -2.44 -7.91
N ALA A 205 24.65 -2.30 -7.45
CA ALA A 205 23.76 -3.43 -7.20
C ALA A 205 23.41 -4.19 -8.50
N ARG A 206 23.11 -5.48 -8.38
CA ARG A 206 22.82 -6.34 -9.54
C ARG A 206 21.57 -5.92 -10.34
N LEU A 207 20.55 -5.36 -9.69
CA LEU A 207 19.43 -4.75 -10.43
C LEU A 207 19.72 -3.28 -10.71
N PRO A 208 19.56 -2.83 -11.97
CA PRO A 208 19.71 -1.42 -12.30
C PRO A 208 18.70 -0.55 -11.53
N MET A 209 19.19 0.51 -10.89
CA MET A 209 18.38 1.54 -10.24
C MET A 209 17.29 2.09 -11.17
N LYS A 210 17.63 2.29 -12.45
CA LYS A 210 16.69 2.76 -13.48
C LYS A 210 15.49 1.84 -13.66
N TYR A 211 15.67 0.51 -13.53
CA TYR A 211 14.56 -0.45 -13.61
C TYR A 211 13.61 -0.30 -12.43
N LEU A 212 14.14 -0.19 -11.20
CA LEU A 212 13.33 0.03 -10.01
C LEU A 212 12.60 1.38 -10.09
N ALA A 213 13.26 2.42 -10.60
CA ALA A 213 12.66 3.73 -10.78
C ALA A 213 11.50 3.72 -11.78
N MET A 214 11.66 3.00 -12.91
CA MET A 214 10.56 2.79 -13.87
C MET A 214 9.35 2.08 -13.25
N LEU A 215 9.57 1.18 -12.28
CA LEU A 215 8.49 0.46 -11.61
C LEU A 215 7.81 1.29 -10.51
N PHE A 216 8.57 2.07 -9.73
CA PHE A 216 8.11 2.59 -8.44
C PHE A 216 8.01 4.12 -8.36
N SER A 217 8.58 4.83 -9.33
CA SER A 217 8.69 6.30 -9.28
C SER A 217 8.67 6.93 -10.65
N ALA A 218 8.02 6.26 -11.62
CA ALA A 218 7.87 6.73 -12.99
C ALA A 218 9.19 7.16 -13.67
N GLY A 219 10.30 6.52 -13.31
CA GLY A 219 11.64 6.79 -13.84
C GLY A 219 12.50 7.71 -12.98
N ASN A 220 11.95 8.38 -11.96
CA ASN A 220 12.73 9.21 -11.03
C ASN A 220 13.54 8.33 -10.08
N ILE A 221 14.87 8.43 -10.12
CA ILE A 221 15.76 7.56 -9.34
C ILE A 221 15.78 7.94 -7.85
N GLU A 222 15.56 9.22 -7.51
CA GLU A 222 15.77 9.73 -6.15
C GLU A 222 14.90 9.04 -5.09
N PRO A 223 13.57 8.85 -5.28
CA PRO A 223 12.74 8.18 -4.27
C PRO A 223 13.18 6.74 -3.99
N VAL A 224 13.67 6.03 -5.02
CA VAL A 224 14.18 4.67 -4.87
C VAL A 224 15.52 4.68 -4.16
N ARG A 225 16.43 5.59 -4.53
CA ARG A 225 17.75 5.73 -3.90
C ARG A 225 17.59 6.01 -2.41
N GLU A 226 16.76 6.99 -2.05
CA GLU A 226 16.54 7.38 -0.67
C GLU A 226 15.93 6.25 0.17
N ALA A 227 14.95 5.52 -0.39
CA ALA A 227 14.41 4.33 0.28
C ALA A 227 15.49 3.27 0.53
N MET A 228 16.34 2.98 -0.48
CA MET A 228 17.41 1.99 -0.34
C MET A 228 18.52 2.43 0.62
N LYS A 229 18.90 3.73 0.61
CA LYS A 229 19.87 4.30 1.57
C LYS A 229 19.40 4.11 3.01
N LYS A 230 18.12 4.39 3.28
CA LYS A 230 17.51 4.19 4.61
C LYS A 230 17.52 2.72 5.04
N LEU A 231 17.14 1.80 4.14
CA LEU A 231 17.19 0.36 4.44
C LEU A 231 18.61 -0.11 4.75
N LEU A 232 19.61 0.41 4.03
CA LEU A 232 21.01 0.07 4.27
C LEU A 232 21.49 0.66 5.61
N ALA A 233 21.15 1.92 5.90
CA ALA A 233 21.49 2.57 7.17
C ALA A 233 20.92 1.81 8.37
N VAL A 234 19.68 1.31 8.28
CA VAL A 234 19.08 0.45 9.33
C VAL A 234 19.88 -0.84 9.54
N ARG A 235 20.41 -1.46 8.46
CA ARG A 235 21.28 -2.64 8.59
C ARG A 235 22.59 -2.32 9.29
N PHE A 236 23.22 -1.19 8.98
CA PHE A 236 24.45 -0.76 9.65
C PHE A 236 24.22 -0.38 11.11
N PHE A 237 23.11 0.31 11.40
CA PHE A 237 22.68 0.58 12.77
C PHE A 237 22.54 -0.70 13.58
N GLN A 238 21.78 -1.68 13.07
CA GLN A 238 21.60 -2.94 13.79
C GLN A 238 22.89 -3.74 13.93
N ARG A 239 23.76 -3.72 12.92
CA ARG A 239 25.09 -4.34 12.99
C ARG A 239 25.93 -3.71 14.10
N SER A 240 25.98 -2.38 14.15
CA SER A 240 26.70 -1.63 15.18
C SER A 240 26.20 -1.98 16.58
N SER A 241 24.88 -2.03 16.77
CA SER A 241 24.28 -2.35 18.07
C SER A 241 24.49 -3.81 18.49
N THR A 242 24.64 -4.73 17.54
CA THR A 242 24.75 -6.18 17.83
C THR A 242 26.21 -6.65 17.95
N LEU A 243 27.10 -6.15 17.09
CA LEU A 243 28.49 -6.60 17.00
C LEU A 243 29.48 -5.59 17.60
N GLY A 244 29.11 -4.31 17.72
CA GLY A 244 30.01 -3.26 18.21
C GLY A 244 31.20 -2.99 17.28
N ASP A 245 31.13 -3.39 16.01
CA ASP A 245 32.25 -3.38 15.06
C ASP A 245 32.26 -2.13 14.14
N ILE A 246 31.43 -1.13 14.46
CA ILE A 246 31.33 0.12 13.71
C ILE A 246 31.55 1.28 14.68
N GLU A 247 32.51 2.14 14.32
CA GLU A 247 32.81 3.34 15.10
C GLU A 247 31.58 4.27 15.24
N PRO A 248 31.31 4.83 16.44
CA PRO A 248 30.12 5.66 16.68
C PRO A 248 30.00 6.88 15.74
N ASP A 249 31.10 7.56 15.45
CA ASP A 249 31.10 8.73 14.56
C ASP A 249 30.79 8.36 13.11
N ARG A 250 31.23 7.15 12.70
CA ARG A 250 30.89 6.59 11.41
C ARG A 250 29.41 6.24 11.31
N LEU A 251 28.84 5.63 12.35
CA LEU A 251 27.40 5.34 12.39
C LEU A 251 26.57 6.62 12.28
N LYS A 252 26.95 7.67 13.02
CA LYS A 252 26.30 8.99 12.93
C LYS A 252 26.39 9.59 11.52
N LYS A 253 27.50 9.41 10.79
CA LYS A 253 27.61 9.81 9.38
C LYS A 253 26.60 9.04 8.51
N ILE A 254 26.56 7.71 8.61
CA ILE A 254 25.65 6.86 7.81
C ILE A 254 24.18 7.23 8.03
N LEU A 255 23.76 7.43 9.28
CA LEU A 255 22.37 7.80 9.61
C LEU A 255 22.02 9.19 9.07
N ARG A 256 22.94 10.16 9.20
CA ARG A 256 22.79 11.51 8.65
C ARG A 256 22.66 11.52 7.14
N ASP A 257 23.52 10.77 6.44
CA ASP A 257 23.52 10.69 4.97
C ASP A 257 22.24 10.01 4.43
N ALA A 258 21.63 9.11 5.22
CA ALA A 258 20.34 8.50 4.93
C ALA A 258 19.14 9.32 5.41
N GLY A 259 19.37 10.43 6.11
CA GLY A 259 18.32 11.33 6.61
C GLY A 259 17.40 10.69 7.65
N ILE A 260 17.93 9.83 8.54
CA ILE A 260 17.15 9.17 9.60
C ILE A 260 17.83 9.31 10.96
N SER A 261 17.02 9.32 12.03
CA SER A 261 17.51 9.28 13.41
C SER A 261 17.72 7.85 13.90
N GLU A 262 18.45 7.66 15.01
CA GLU A 262 18.57 6.35 15.67
C GLU A 262 17.21 5.79 16.10
N ALA A 263 16.33 6.65 16.64
CA ALA A 263 14.97 6.27 17.01
C ALA A 263 14.16 5.79 15.79
N GLN A 264 14.30 6.47 14.65
CA GLN A 264 13.66 6.05 13.41
C GLN A 264 14.26 4.75 12.87
N ALA A 265 15.58 4.58 12.95
CA ALA A 265 16.24 3.35 12.54
C ALA A 265 15.77 2.14 13.38
N GLN A 266 15.65 2.31 14.69
CA GLN A 266 15.10 1.32 15.60
C GLN A 266 13.63 1.01 15.30
N ALA A 267 12.82 2.02 15.01
CA ALA A 267 11.40 1.84 14.67
C ALA A 267 11.22 1.08 13.34
N ILE A 268 12.04 1.40 12.32
CA ILE A 268 12.06 0.67 11.06
C ILE A 268 12.49 -0.79 11.29
N TYR A 269 13.55 -1.03 12.09
CA TYR A 269 13.99 -2.37 12.43
C TYR A 269 12.89 -3.19 13.12
N ALA A 270 12.24 -2.62 14.14
CA ALA A 270 11.16 -3.26 14.87
C ALA A 270 10.02 -3.70 13.93
N LEU A 271 9.61 -2.82 13.01
CA LEU A 271 8.51 -3.11 12.09
C LEU A 271 8.91 -3.97 10.88
N THR A 272 10.20 -4.09 10.55
CA THR A 272 10.68 -4.90 9.41
C THR A 272 11.15 -6.30 9.81
N ALA A 273 11.76 -6.45 10.98
CA ALA A 273 12.41 -7.69 11.42
C ALA A 273 11.66 -8.44 12.52
N LEU A 274 10.98 -7.71 13.43
CA LEU A 274 10.30 -8.27 14.60
C LEU A 274 8.76 -8.21 14.60
N PRO A 275 8.04 -7.83 13.52
CA PRO A 275 6.65 -7.41 13.65
C PRO A 275 5.69 -8.58 13.92
N GLY A 276 4.87 -8.50 14.96
CA GLY A 276 3.77 -9.43 15.22
C GLY A 276 2.63 -9.32 14.19
N PRO A 277 1.59 -10.16 14.25
CA PRO A 277 0.39 -9.99 13.44
C PRO A 277 -0.29 -8.62 13.65
N GLU A 278 -0.41 -8.19 14.90
CA GLU A 278 -1.03 -6.90 15.29
C GLU A 278 -0.26 -5.69 14.74
N ASP A 279 1.07 -5.76 14.68
CA ASP A 279 1.90 -4.69 14.10
C ASP A 279 1.79 -4.62 12.58
N ARG A 280 1.50 -5.77 11.93
CA ARG A 280 1.39 -5.86 10.48
C ARG A 280 0.00 -5.52 9.97
N PHE A 281 -1.03 -5.82 10.74
CA PHE A 281 -2.42 -5.73 10.29
C PHE A 281 -3.22 -4.88 11.27
N MET A 282 -3.21 -3.57 11.05
CA MET A 282 -3.93 -2.61 11.89
C MET A 282 -5.20 -2.14 11.19
N MET A 283 -6.27 -2.95 11.25
CA MET A 283 -7.58 -2.63 10.67
C MET A 283 -8.68 -2.83 11.70
N PRO A 284 -9.55 -1.83 11.95
CA PRO A 284 -10.67 -2.03 12.85
C PRO A 284 -11.76 -2.84 12.11
N PRO A 285 -12.64 -3.53 12.84
CA PRO A 285 -13.86 -4.05 12.25
C PRO A 285 -14.69 -2.89 11.68
N ILE A 286 -15.35 -3.13 10.56
CA ILE A 286 -16.27 -2.15 9.97
C ILE A 286 -17.58 -2.22 10.76
N GLN A 287 -18.04 -1.06 11.20
CA GLN A 287 -19.34 -0.86 11.82
C GLN A 287 -20.44 -0.98 10.75
N ARG A 288 -20.68 -2.19 10.25
CA ARG A 288 -21.70 -2.47 9.22
C ARG A 288 -23.06 -1.94 9.66
N GLU A 289 -23.34 -1.94 10.95
CA GLU A 289 -24.53 -1.38 11.58
C GLU A 289 -24.74 0.11 11.28
N GLU A 290 -23.67 0.89 11.12
CA GLU A 290 -23.72 2.32 10.78
C GLU A 290 -23.86 2.55 9.26
N SER A 291 -23.51 1.56 8.44
CA SER A 291 -23.58 1.65 6.96
C SER A 291 -24.85 1.02 6.35
N ILE A 292 -25.69 0.38 7.17
CA ILE A 292 -26.86 -0.43 6.74
C ILE A 292 -28.14 0.40 6.53
N GLU A 293 -28.10 1.72 6.66
CA GLU A 293 -29.27 2.61 6.50
C GLU A 293 -30.04 2.46 5.16
N GLY A 294 -29.48 1.75 4.16
CA GLY A 294 -30.13 1.43 2.88
C GLY A 294 -30.59 -0.03 2.69
N THR A 295 -30.50 -0.89 3.69
CA THR A 295 -30.92 -2.31 3.60
C THR A 295 -32.33 -2.46 4.14
N SER A 296 -33.17 -3.29 3.50
CA SER A 296 -34.58 -3.50 3.85
C SER A 296 -34.83 -4.11 5.24
N CYS A 297 -33.81 -4.24 6.08
CA CYS A 297 -33.85 -4.90 7.38
C CYS A 297 -32.76 -4.35 8.31
N SER A 298 -33.10 -4.14 9.59
CA SER A 298 -32.12 -3.73 10.60
C SER A 298 -31.13 -4.86 10.92
N PRO A 299 -29.85 -4.53 11.24
CA PRO A 299 -28.81 -5.54 11.51
C PRO A 299 -29.22 -6.53 12.59
N ASP A 300 -29.81 -6.06 13.69
CA ASP A 300 -30.21 -6.90 14.83
C ASP A 300 -31.33 -7.88 14.47
N LYS A 301 -32.26 -7.47 13.61
CA LYS A 301 -33.37 -8.33 13.16
C LYS A 301 -32.89 -9.40 12.18
N CYS A 302 -31.98 -9.03 11.28
CA CYS A 302 -31.52 -9.95 10.23
C CYS A 302 -30.29 -10.78 10.61
N LYS A 303 -29.59 -10.47 11.71
CA LYS A 303 -28.43 -11.26 12.18
C LYS A 303 -28.76 -12.75 12.33
N GLY A 304 -29.96 -13.08 12.81
CA GLY A 304 -30.43 -14.47 12.97
C GLY A 304 -30.88 -15.16 11.67
N THR A 305 -31.10 -14.40 10.59
CA THR A 305 -31.60 -14.92 9.31
C THR A 305 -30.57 -14.82 8.17
N CYS A 306 -29.44 -14.14 8.39
CA CYS A 306 -28.33 -14.09 7.44
C CYS A 306 -27.82 -15.51 7.13
N GLY A 307 -27.80 -15.86 5.84
CA GLY A 307 -27.41 -17.20 5.39
C GLY A 307 -28.57 -18.19 5.24
N LEU A 308 -29.79 -17.80 5.65
CA LEU A 308 -31.01 -18.55 5.34
C LEU A 308 -31.57 -18.05 4.00
N GLY A 309 -31.57 -18.91 2.98
CA GLY A 309 -32.05 -18.55 1.64
C GLY A 309 -31.80 -19.66 0.63
N LYS A 310 -32.19 -19.42 -0.63
CA LYS A 310 -31.86 -20.31 -1.75
C LYS A 310 -30.59 -19.81 -2.43
N THR A 311 -29.64 -20.71 -2.67
CA THR A 311 -28.47 -20.41 -3.48
C THR A 311 -28.90 -20.26 -4.93
N GLU A 312 -28.74 -19.06 -5.51
CA GLU A 312 -28.96 -18.84 -6.93
C GLU A 312 -27.66 -19.06 -7.70
N HIS A 313 -27.75 -19.75 -8.84
CA HIS A 313 -26.60 -19.88 -9.74
C HIS A 313 -26.43 -18.60 -10.55
N PRO A 314 -25.19 -18.12 -10.75
CA PRO A 314 -24.94 -16.96 -11.59
C PRO A 314 -25.37 -17.26 -13.03
N GLN A 315 -26.36 -16.52 -13.53
CA GLN A 315 -26.81 -16.62 -14.92
C GLN A 315 -25.89 -15.82 -15.84
N ARG A 316 -25.71 -16.33 -17.07
CA ARG A 316 -24.85 -15.71 -18.08
C ARG A 316 -25.59 -14.61 -18.82
N GLY A 317 -24.98 -13.43 -18.91
CA GLY A 317 -25.62 -12.28 -19.54
C GLY A 317 -26.63 -11.63 -18.60
N LEU A 318 -27.20 -10.52 -19.05
CA LEU A 318 -28.46 -10.03 -18.52
C LEU A 318 -29.53 -11.12 -18.58
#